data_AF-A0A1Y2WI42-F1
#
_entry.id   AF-A0A1Y2WI42-F1
#
_cell.length_a   1.000
_cell.length_b   1.000
_cell.length_c   1.000
_cell.angle_alpha   90.00
_cell.angle_beta   90.00
_cell.angle_gamma   90.00
#
_symmetry.space_group_name_H-M   'P 1'
#
loop_
_entity.id
_entity.type
_entity.pdbx_description
1 polymer ?
#
loop_
_entity_poly.entity_id
_entity_poly.type
_entity_poly.pdbx_seq_one_letter_code
_entity_poly.pdbx_strand_id
1 'polypeptide(L)'
;MPSFFIPARNSRHRIACFALYKALLQQASRIPLPDDLATAWGPVNPIKSLTRRAFRRNRNDTSPRLVYPALKAGYQILALLRSAAAAATPPSSPSANPSDDYNSIITFLRARLAERSRTLAAKEEHPPNSRTPRKPSTAPRPDAVPLLVNVTPAPTPANPNPKPVYATPSRPRPAAELGGSGRRKIPKLDMASDFPLLRLSKPQPGLLSRVLTQKIRRRVARAGSIHSFHEERLPNAELEDAWERSVRALLLEEKNAGTRDEAGRIRDEHRDGNTFRQTVWVHGVVHTGKVLTEERAHQVARADAMRNLIAEETRLAEEEKAQRAVERRVRWEERMLEEHGAEWRELFPNLKESESDVSS
;
A
#
# COMPACT_ATOMS: atom_id res chain seq x y z
N MET A 1 -17.32 10.83 38.07
CA MET A 1 -17.25 10.77 36.60
C MET A 1 -18.12 9.61 36.13
N PRO A 2 -19.22 9.82 35.37
CA PRO A 2 -20.06 8.71 34.93
C PRO A 2 -19.25 7.78 34.00
N SER A 3 -19.17 6.49 34.35
CA SER A 3 -18.40 5.51 33.58
C SER A 3 -19.11 5.25 32.25
N PHE A 4 -18.63 5.85 31.17
CA PHE A 4 -19.10 5.50 29.83
C PHE A 4 -18.63 4.07 29.52
N PHE A 5 -19.58 3.14 29.39
CA PHE A 5 -19.30 1.80 28.88
C PHE A 5 -18.76 1.94 27.45
N ILE A 6 -17.46 1.70 27.27
CA ILE A 6 -16.83 1.62 25.95
C ILE A 6 -16.74 0.13 25.60
N PRO A 7 -17.64 -0.41 24.74
CA PRO A 7 -17.71 -1.86 24.49
C PRO A 7 -16.38 -2.44 23.99
N ALA A 8 -15.63 -1.68 23.18
CA ALA A 8 -14.34 -2.08 22.64
C ALA A 8 -13.25 -2.31 23.70
N ARG A 9 -13.36 -1.67 24.88
CA ARG A 9 -12.42 -1.81 26.00
C ARG A 9 -12.94 -2.78 27.07
N ASN A 10 -14.13 -3.35 26.89
CA ASN A 10 -14.70 -4.33 27.78
C ASN A 10 -14.39 -5.75 27.29
N SER A 11 -13.56 -6.48 28.04
CA SER A 11 -13.15 -7.85 27.73
C SER A 11 -14.36 -8.79 27.62
N ARG A 12 -15.37 -8.66 28.49
CA ARG A 12 -16.59 -9.50 28.48
C ARG A 12 -17.39 -9.31 27.20
N HIS A 13 -17.59 -8.07 26.76
CA HIS A 13 -18.28 -7.77 25.51
C HIS A 13 -17.54 -8.37 24.30
N ARG A 14 -16.22 -8.18 24.24
CA ARG A 14 -15.38 -8.71 23.15
C ARG A 14 -15.46 -10.24 23.08
N ILE A 15 -15.40 -10.92 24.23
CA ILE A 15 -15.53 -12.38 24.33
C ILE A 15 -16.93 -12.81 23.86
N ALA A 16 -17.99 -12.17 24.33
CA ALA A 16 -19.36 -12.50 23.93
C ALA A 16 -19.60 -12.33 22.42
N CYS A 17 -19.11 -11.23 21.82
CA CYS A 17 -19.18 -11.02 20.38
C CYS A 17 -18.40 -12.08 19.60
N PHE A 18 -17.21 -12.48 20.05
CA PHE A 18 -16.45 -13.53 19.40
C PHE A 18 -17.09 -14.91 19.54
N ALA A 19 -17.66 -15.23 20.72
CA ALA A 19 -18.38 -16.47 20.94
C ALA A 19 -19.60 -16.57 20.00
N LEU A 20 -20.42 -15.52 19.95
CA LEU A 20 -21.58 -15.45 19.05
C LEU A 20 -21.16 -15.52 17.57
N TYR A 21 -20.12 -14.78 17.18
CA TYR A 21 -19.59 -14.80 15.82
C TYR A 21 -19.13 -16.21 15.41
N LYS A 22 -18.37 -16.90 16.28
CA LYS A 22 -17.92 -18.27 16.04
C LYS A 22 -19.10 -19.24 15.96
N ALA A 23 -20.05 -19.15 16.88
CA ALA A 23 -21.25 -20.01 16.91
C ALA A 23 -22.07 -19.88 15.62
N LEU A 24 -22.32 -18.64 15.17
CA LEU A 24 -23.04 -18.38 13.91
C LEU A 24 -22.30 -18.95 12.70
N LEU A 25 -20.98 -18.81 12.62
CA LEU A 25 -20.20 -19.36 11.51
C LEU A 25 -20.16 -20.89 11.51
N GLN A 26 -20.08 -21.53 12.68
CA GLN A 26 -20.13 -22.98 12.80
C GLN A 26 -21.49 -23.50 12.35
N GLN A 27 -22.56 -22.89 12.84
CA GLN A 27 -23.93 -23.29 12.52
C GLN A 27 -24.28 -23.06 11.05
N ALA A 28 -23.78 -21.96 10.44
CA ALA A 28 -23.98 -21.66 9.03
C ALA A 28 -23.48 -22.76 8.08
N SER A 29 -22.43 -23.51 8.46
CA SER A 29 -21.94 -24.65 7.64
C SER A 29 -22.81 -25.90 7.71
N ARG A 30 -23.66 -26.03 8.73
CA ARG A 30 -24.48 -27.24 8.94
C ARG A 30 -25.79 -27.22 8.17
N ILE A 31 -26.15 -26.07 7.60
CA ILE A 31 -27.38 -25.90 6.83
C ILE A 31 -27.08 -26.34 5.39
N PRO A 32 -27.76 -27.37 4.86
CA PRO A 32 -27.63 -27.73 3.46
C PRO A 32 -28.19 -26.59 2.60
N LEU A 33 -27.48 -26.24 1.54
CA LEU A 33 -27.93 -25.23 0.60
C LEU A 33 -28.15 -25.88 -0.76
N PRO A 34 -29.20 -25.52 -1.50
CA PRO A 34 -29.34 -25.88 -2.90
C PRO A 34 -28.13 -25.42 -3.71
N ASP A 35 -27.75 -26.18 -4.73
CA ASP A 35 -26.54 -25.94 -5.56
C ASP A 35 -26.52 -24.52 -6.15
N ASP A 36 -27.68 -24.01 -6.58
CA ASP A 36 -27.88 -22.65 -7.07
C ASP A 36 -27.37 -21.59 -6.08
N LEU A 37 -27.65 -21.77 -4.79
CA LEU A 37 -27.28 -20.83 -3.74
C LEU A 37 -25.87 -21.06 -3.20
N ALA A 38 -25.40 -22.32 -3.22
CA ALA A 38 -24.06 -22.68 -2.78
C ALA A 38 -22.99 -22.05 -3.68
N THR A 39 -23.22 -22.02 -4.99
CA THR A 39 -22.22 -21.58 -5.98
C THR A 39 -22.32 -20.09 -6.32
N ALA A 40 -23.53 -19.50 -6.29
CA ALA A 40 -23.77 -18.14 -6.78
C ALA A 40 -23.00 -17.03 -6.05
N TRP A 41 -22.48 -17.28 -4.84
CA TRP A 41 -21.79 -16.27 -4.03
C TRP A 41 -20.25 -16.39 -4.05
N GLY A 42 -19.70 -17.35 -4.80
CA GLY A 42 -18.29 -17.71 -4.83
C GLY A 42 -17.97 -18.90 -3.91
N PRO A 43 -16.69 -19.15 -3.57
CA PRO A 43 -16.28 -20.36 -2.84
C PRO A 43 -16.67 -20.39 -1.35
N VAL A 44 -17.36 -19.36 -0.84
CA VAL A 44 -17.69 -19.22 0.58
C VAL A 44 -19.21 -19.25 0.73
N ASN A 45 -19.70 -20.08 1.66
CA ASN A 45 -21.11 -20.18 2.01
C ASN A 45 -21.74 -18.77 2.22
N PRO A 46 -22.87 -18.46 1.57
CA PRO A 46 -23.48 -17.13 1.56
C PRO A 46 -23.84 -16.65 2.97
N ILE A 47 -24.30 -17.54 3.85
CA ILE A 47 -24.64 -17.21 5.25
C ILE A 47 -23.39 -16.71 5.99
N LYS A 48 -22.25 -17.39 5.83
CA LYS A 48 -20.97 -16.95 6.42
C LYS A 48 -20.57 -15.57 5.93
N SER A 49 -20.78 -15.28 4.63
CA SER A 49 -20.47 -13.98 4.06
C SER A 49 -21.33 -12.84 4.64
N LEU A 50 -22.62 -13.11 4.85
CA LEU A 50 -23.58 -12.17 5.43
C LEU A 50 -23.31 -11.93 6.91
N THR A 51 -23.02 -12.96 7.69
CA THR A 51 -22.61 -12.83 9.09
C THR A 51 -21.35 -11.97 9.21
N ARG A 52 -20.32 -12.25 8.40
CA ARG A 52 -19.09 -11.43 8.37
C ARG A 52 -19.38 -9.96 8.04
N ARG A 53 -20.27 -9.71 7.08
CA ARG A 53 -20.68 -8.35 6.70
C ARG A 53 -21.40 -7.63 7.85
N ALA A 54 -22.32 -8.31 8.53
CA ALA A 54 -23.06 -7.76 9.66
C ALA A 54 -22.15 -7.33 10.82
N PHE A 55 -21.21 -8.20 11.24
CA PHE A 55 -20.25 -7.87 12.30
C PHE A 55 -19.28 -6.75 11.90
N ARG A 56 -18.88 -6.67 10.62
CA ARG A 56 -18.05 -5.54 10.14
C ARG A 56 -18.81 -4.22 10.16
N ARG A 57 -20.10 -4.23 9.82
CA ARG A 57 -20.96 -3.04 9.85
C ARG A 57 -21.06 -2.47 11.27
N ASN A 58 -21.23 -3.35 12.25
CA ASN A 58 -21.44 -2.94 13.65
C ASN A 58 -20.13 -2.79 14.45
N ARG A 59 -18.95 -2.88 13.81
CA ARG A 59 -17.64 -2.87 14.50
C ARG A 59 -17.38 -1.59 15.30
N ASN A 60 -17.90 -0.47 14.82
CA ASN A 60 -17.67 0.85 15.40
C ASN A 60 -18.81 1.28 16.33
N ASP A 61 -19.81 0.43 16.57
CA ASP A 61 -20.94 0.75 17.44
C ASP A 61 -20.48 0.71 18.90
N THR A 62 -20.50 1.87 19.55
CA THR A 62 -20.09 2.01 20.96
C THR A 62 -21.25 2.22 21.91
N SER A 63 -22.43 2.56 21.39
CA SER A 63 -23.62 2.85 22.20
C SER A 63 -24.29 1.56 22.69
N PRO A 64 -24.52 1.38 24.01
CA PRO A 64 -25.25 0.23 24.53
C PRO A 64 -26.63 0.05 23.89
N ARG A 65 -27.31 1.16 23.55
CA ARG A 65 -28.63 1.16 22.90
C ARG A 65 -28.61 0.52 21.51
N LEU A 66 -27.46 0.48 20.83
CA LEU A 66 -27.30 -0.18 19.53
C LEU A 66 -26.76 -1.60 19.70
N VAL A 67 -25.83 -1.78 20.64
CA VAL A 67 -25.17 -3.06 20.90
C VAL A 67 -26.14 -4.12 21.44
N TYR A 68 -26.99 -3.78 22.41
CA TYR A 68 -27.90 -4.76 23.00
C TYR A 68 -28.94 -5.33 22.01
N PRO A 69 -29.67 -4.49 21.24
CA PRO A 69 -30.57 -5.01 20.21
C PRO A 69 -29.85 -5.81 19.14
N ALA A 70 -28.65 -5.39 18.73
CA ALA A 70 -27.86 -6.12 17.73
C ALA A 70 -27.43 -7.51 18.22
N LEU A 71 -26.99 -7.63 19.48
CA LEU A 71 -26.66 -8.92 20.09
C LEU A 71 -27.90 -9.80 20.25
N LYS A 72 -29.02 -9.23 20.71
CA LYS A 72 -30.30 -9.94 20.83
C LYS A 72 -30.74 -10.52 19.49
N ALA A 73 -30.69 -9.72 18.42
CA ALA A 73 -30.97 -10.17 17.06
C ALA A 73 -30.00 -11.28 16.62
N GLY A 74 -28.71 -11.17 16.96
CA GLY A 74 -27.73 -12.22 16.67
C GLY A 74 -28.02 -13.55 17.35
N TYR A 75 -28.46 -13.54 18.62
CA TYR A 75 -28.89 -14.76 19.33
C TYR A 75 -30.19 -15.35 18.76
N GLN A 76 -31.15 -14.52 18.36
CA GLN A 76 -32.37 -14.98 17.67
C GLN A 76 -32.03 -15.66 16.34
N ILE A 77 -31.12 -15.08 15.55
CA ILE A 77 -30.64 -15.69 14.31
C ILE A 77 -29.91 -17.01 14.60
N LEU A 78 -29.10 -17.08 15.67
CA LEU A 78 -28.44 -18.33 16.05
C LEU A 78 -29.47 -19.44 16.37
N ALA A 79 -30.55 -19.10 17.08
CA ALA A 79 -31.63 -20.03 17.35
C ALA A 79 -32.31 -20.52 16.06
N LEU A 80 -32.60 -19.60 15.13
CA LEU A 80 -33.18 -19.90 13.81
C LEU A 80 -32.25 -20.80 12.97
N LEU A 81 -30.95 -20.52 12.93
CA LEU A 81 -29.98 -21.36 12.23
C LEU A 81 -29.84 -22.76 12.89
N ARG A 82 -30.11 -22.86 14.19
CA ARG A 82 -30.11 -24.13 14.92
C ARG A 82 -31.34 -24.97 14.61
N SER A 83 -32.53 -24.37 14.62
CA SER A 83 -33.77 -25.06 14.24
C SER A 83 -33.75 -25.50 12.78
N ALA A 84 -33.28 -24.63 11.87
CA ALA A 84 -33.14 -24.94 10.45
C ALA A 84 -32.16 -26.09 10.18
N ALA A 85 -31.02 -26.13 10.88
CA ALA A 85 -30.07 -27.24 10.71
C ALA A 85 -30.55 -28.55 11.34
N ALA A 86 -31.28 -28.49 12.45
CA ALA A 86 -31.83 -29.70 13.08
C ALA A 86 -32.87 -30.38 12.16
N ALA A 87 -33.74 -29.58 11.54
CA ALA A 87 -34.75 -30.05 10.59
C ALA A 87 -34.19 -30.48 9.23
N ALA A 88 -32.95 -30.12 8.93
CA ALA A 88 -32.24 -30.51 7.71
C ALA A 88 -31.55 -31.88 7.81
N THR A 89 -31.52 -32.48 9.01
CA THR A 89 -31.07 -33.86 9.20
C THR A 89 -32.11 -34.78 8.54
N PRO A 90 -31.73 -35.70 7.64
CA PRO A 90 -32.71 -36.56 6.98
C PRO A 90 -33.51 -37.32 8.03
N PRO A 91 -34.85 -37.16 8.08
CA PRO A 91 -35.66 -38.06 8.87
C PRO A 91 -35.53 -39.44 8.23
N SER A 92 -35.47 -40.47 9.06
CA SER A 92 -35.70 -41.88 8.68
C SER A 92 -37.11 -42.14 8.11
N SER A 93 -37.85 -41.08 7.70
CA SER A 93 -39.20 -41.13 7.18
C SER A 93 -39.38 -40.11 6.04
N PRO A 94 -39.84 -40.53 4.85
CA PRO A 94 -39.84 -39.73 3.61
C PRO A 94 -40.90 -38.62 3.51
N SER A 95 -41.61 -38.25 4.60
CA SER A 95 -42.71 -37.27 4.55
C SER A 95 -42.53 -36.03 5.46
N ALA A 96 -41.34 -35.75 5.99
CA ALA A 96 -41.15 -34.56 6.80
C ALA A 96 -40.97 -33.32 5.92
N ASN A 97 -41.94 -32.41 5.97
CA ASN A 97 -41.84 -31.11 5.33
C ASN A 97 -40.61 -30.35 5.87
N PRO A 98 -39.82 -29.67 5.01
CA PRO A 98 -38.74 -28.79 5.47
C PRO A 98 -39.27 -27.76 6.46
N SER A 99 -38.55 -27.51 7.55
CA SER A 99 -39.01 -26.55 8.57
C SER A 99 -39.26 -25.16 7.98
N ASP A 100 -40.27 -24.46 8.51
CA ASP A 100 -40.59 -23.09 8.09
C ASP A 100 -39.38 -22.14 8.21
N ASP A 101 -38.53 -22.37 9.21
CA ASP A 101 -37.27 -21.64 9.42
C ASP A 101 -36.27 -21.86 8.28
N TYR A 102 -36.15 -23.10 7.78
CA TYR A 102 -35.30 -23.40 6.63
C TYR A 102 -35.82 -22.69 5.36
N ASN A 103 -37.12 -22.78 5.10
CA ASN A 103 -37.75 -22.12 3.95
C ASN A 103 -37.60 -20.58 4.02
N SER A 104 -37.70 -20.00 5.21
CA SER A 104 -37.45 -18.57 5.46
C SER A 104 -36.00 -18.18 5.11
N ILE A 105 -35.01 -18.98 5.52
CA ILE A 105 -33.60 -18.73 5.17
C ILE A 105 -33.39 -18.80 3.65
N ILE A 106 -33.90 -19.85 2.98
CA ILE A 106 -33.71 -20.02 1.54
C ILE A 106 -34.36 -18.87 0.78
N THR A 107 -35.58 -18.48 1.16
CA THR A 107 -36.29 -17.33 0.57
C THR A 107 -35.50 -16.04 0.74
N PHE A 108 -34.96 -15.79 1.94
CA PHE A 108 -34.10 -14.64 2.21
C PHE A 108 -32.82 -14.64 1.36
N LEU A 109 -32.15 -15.80 1.24
CA LEU A 109 -30.94 -15.94 0.43
C LEU A 109 -31.20 -15.69 -1.05
N ARG A 110 -32.32 -16.20 -1.59
CA ARG A 110 -32.75 -15.94 -2.97
C ARG A 110 -33.03 -14.46 -3.20
N ALA A 111 -33.76 -13.81 -2.29
CA ALA A 111 -34.02 -12.37 -2.37
C ALA A 111 -32.72 -11.54 -2.37
N ARG A 112 -31.76 -11.89 -1.51
CA ARG A 112 -30.44 -11.23 -1.47
C ARG A 112 -29.59 -11.50 -2.71
N LEU A 113 -29.69 -12.69 -3.29
CA LEU A 113 -29.02 -13.00 -4.56
C LEU A 113 -29.60 -12.14 -5.70
N ALA A 114 -30.92 -12.00 -5.78
CA ALA A 114 -31.59 -11.16 -6.76
C ALA A 114 -31.23 -9.67 -6.62
N GLU A 115 -31.14 -9.16 -5.39
CA GLU A 115 -30.64 -7.80 -5.14
C GLU A 115 -29.19 -7.64 -5.60
N ARG A 116 -28.33 -8.62 -5.27
CA ARG A 116 -26.92 -8.60 -5.70
C ARG A 116 -26.81 -8.61 -7.22
N SER A 117 -27.53 -9.47 -7.94
CA SER A 117 -27.48 -9.51 -9.40
C SER A 117 -27.94 -8.19 -10.03
N ARG A 118 -29.03 -7.59 -9.55
CA ARG A 118 -29.46 -6.24 -9.97
C ARG A 118 -28.38 -5.19 -9.78
N THR A 119 -27.72 -5.19 -8.62
CA THR A 119 -26.63 -4.21 -8.35
C THR A 119 -25.38 -4.45 -9.19
N LEU A 120 -25.13 -5.68 -9.65
CA LEU A 120 -24.02 -5.99 -10.55
C LEU A 120 -24.37 -5.59 -11.98
N ALA A 121 -25.57 -5.92 -12.47
CA ALA A 121 -26.07 -5.50 -13.78
C ALA A 121 -26.07 -3.96 -13.92
N ALA A 122 -26.60 -3.22 -12.94
CA ALA A 122 -26.58 -1.76 -12.96
C ALA A 122 -25.15 -1.16 -12.95
N LYS A 123 -24.16 -1.88 -12.40
CA LYS A 123 -22.75 -1.47 -12.46
C LYS A 123 -22.12 -1.76 -13.83
N GLU A 124 -22.53 -2.82 -14.49
CA GLU A 124 -22.09 -3.19 -15.84
C GLU A 124 -22.69 -2.25 -16.90
N GLU A 125 -23.95 -1.84 -16.74
CA GLU A 125 -24.63 -0.89 -17.63
C GLU A 125 -24.04 0.54 -17.57
N HIS A 126 -23.43 0.93 -16.44
CA HIS A 126 -22.84 2.25 -16.26
C HIS A 126 -21.37 2.23 -15.78
N PRO A 127 -20.42 1.76 -16.62
CA PRO A 127 -19.00 1.62 -16.22
C PRO A 127 -18.27 2.93 -15.86
N PRO A 128 -18.43 4.07 -16.58
CA PRO A 128 -17.64 5.27 -16.29
C PRO A 128 -18.23 6.16 -15.19
N ASN A 129 -19.54 6.06 -14.91
CA ASN A 129 -20.25 6.89 -13.90
C ASN A 129 -20.60 6.12 -12.62
N SER A 130 -19.92 5.02 -12.32
CA SER A 130 -20.07 4.39 -11.01
C SER A 130 -19.64 5.40 -9.91
N ARG A 131 -20.44 5.55 -8.84
CA ARG A 131 -20.10 6.40 -7.66
C ARG A 131 -18.71 6.10 -7.06
N THR A 132 -18.09 4.98 -7.45
CA THR A 132 -16.73 4.59 -7.10
C THR A 132 -15.95 4.23 -8.37
N PRO A 133 -15.33 5.20 -9.07
CA PRO A 133 -14.51 4.90 -10.24
C PRO A 133 -13.44 3.87 -9.87
N ARG A 134 -13.11 2.98 -10.81
CA ARG A 134 -12.03 1.99 -10.60
C ARG A 134 -10.77 2.74 -10.21
N LYS A 135 -10.22 2.42 -9.03
CA LYS A 135 -8.98 3.04 -8.56
C LYS A 135 -7.90 2.75 -9.62
N PRO A 136 -7.15 3.75 -10.09
CA PRO A 136 -6.09 3.52 -11.06
C PRO A 136 -5.10 2.53 -10.46
N SER A 137 -4.83 1.46 -11.22
CA SER A 137 -3.88 0.42 -10.83
C SER A 137 -2.53 1.06 -10.55
N THR A 138 -1.91 0.64 -9.45
CA THR A 138 -0.54 1.03 -9.10
C THR A 138 0.47 0.04 -9.69
N ALA A 139 0.00 -1.00 -10.40
CA ALA A 139 0.88 -1.96 -11.05
C ALA A 139 1.74 -1.25 -12.12
N PRO A 140 3.04 -1.58 -12.22
CA PRO A 140 3.86 -1.12 -13.34
C PRO A 140 3.19 -1.51 -14.65
N ARG A 141 3.13 -0.56 -15.60
CA ARG A 141 2.72 -0.89 -16.96
C ARG A 141 3.88 -1.64 -17.61
N PRO A 142 3.64 -2.81 -18.22
CA PRO A 142 4.70 -3.64 -18.79
C PRO A 142 5.50 -2.89 -19.86
N ASP A 143 4.83 -2.06 -20.67
CA ASP A 143 5.45 -1.37 -21.80
C ASP A 143 6.09 -0.01 -21.42
N ALA A 144 5.97 0.42 -20.15
CA ALA A 144 6.44 1.73 -19.73
C ALA A 144 7.85 1.67 -19.17
N VAL A 145 8.81 2.25 -19.89
CA VAL A 145 10.18 2.44 -19.40
C VAL A 145 10.16 3.42 -18.21
N PRO A 146 10.67 3.03 -17.03
CA PRO A 146 10.68 3.91 -15.88
C PRO A 146 11.66 5.07 -16.07
N LEU A 147 11.37 6.20 -15.41
CA LEU A 147 12.25 7.38 -15.44
C LEU A 147 13.62 7.09 -14.83
N LEU A 148 13.66 6.31 -13.76
CA LEU A 148 14.89 5.94 -13.06
C LEU A 148 15.00 4.42 -13.00
N VAL A 149 16.12 3.89 -13.45
CA VAL A 149 16.50 2.47 -13.35
C VAL A 149 17.70 2.36 -12.41
N ASN A 150 17.66 1.37 -11.52
CA ASN A 150 18.77 1.07 -10.64
C ASN A 150 19.87 0.37 -11.47
N VAL A 151 21.03 1.01 -11.57
CA VAL A 151 22.22 0.49 -12.29
C VAL A 151 23.39 0.26 -11.32
N THR A 152 23.08 0.07 -10.03
CA THR A 152 24.08 -0.23 -9.01
C THR A 152 24.86 -1.48 -9.41
N PRO A 153 26.21 -1.45 -9.40
CA PRO A 153 27.02 -2.61 -9.71
C PRO A 153 26.74 -3.73 -8.71
N ALA A 154 26.90 -4.99 -9.16
CA ALA A 154 26.76 -6.13 -8.28
C ALA A 154 27.81 -6.08 -7.15
N PRO A 155 27.47 -6.53 -5.93
CA PRO A 155 28.43 -6.58 -4.82
C PRO A 155 29.60 -7.48 -5.20
N THR A 156 30.80 -6.96 -5.05
CA THR A 156 32.08 -7.63 -5.38
C THR A 156 32.85 -7.87 -4.07
N PRO A 157 33.73 -8.87 -3.94
CA PRO A 157 34.50 -9.06 -2.69
C PRO A 157 35.27 -7.80 -2.23
N ALA A 158 35.76 -6.99 -3.17
CA ALA A 158 36.40 -5.71 -2.87
C ALA A 158 35.42 -4.59 -2.45
N ASN A 159 34.13 -4.71 -2.79
CA ASN A 159 33.08 -3.76 -2.43
C ASN A 159 31.76 -4.51 -2.17
N PRO A 160 31.55 -5.02 -0.95
CA PRO A 160 30.38 -5.84 -0.62
C PRO A 160 29.09 -5.02 -0.55
N ASN A 161 29.18 -3.70 -0.37
CA ASN A 161 28.03 -2.80 -0.22
C ASN A 161 28.18 -1.60 -1.18
N PRO A 162 28.01 -1.81 -2.50
CA PRO A 162 28.11 -0.72 -3.46
C PRO A 162 27.06 0.35 -3.19
N LYS A 163 27.48 1.62 -3.28
CA LYS A 163 26.54 2.75 -3.16
C LYS A 163 25.54 2.69 -4.30
N PRO A 164 24.25 2.97 -4.04
CA PRO A 164 23.24 2.89 -5.07
C PRO A 164 23.51 3.91 -6.17
N VAL A 165 23.31 3.51 -7.43
CA VAL A 165 23.43 4.39 -8.60
C VAL A 165 22.20 4.22 -9.48
N TYR A 166 21.68 5.32 -10.00
CA TYR A 166 20.51 5.34 -10.87
C TYR A 166 20.82 6.01 -12.20
N ALA A 167 20.24 5.48 -13.27
CA ALA A 167 20.30 6.04 -14.62
C ALA A 167 18.91 6.42 -15.12
N THR A 168 18.85 7.31 -16.10
CA THR A 168 17.61 7.81 -16.72
C THR A 168 17.49 7.33 -18.16
N PRO A 169 17.03 6.09 -18.43
CA PRO A 169 17.05 5.56 -19.81
C PRO A 169 16.08 6.25 -20.76
N SER A 170 15.03 6.90 -20.25
CA SER A 170 14.00 7.56 -21.07
C SER A 170 14.32 9.01 -21.42
N ARG A 171 15.41 9.59 -20.87
CA ARG A 171 15.73 11.01 -21.01
C ARG A 171 17.24 11.28 -20.94
N PRO A 172 17.75 12.33 -21.60
CA PRO A 172 17.03 13.35 -22.38
C PRO A 172 16.49 12.83 -23.72
N ARG A 173 15.33 13.34 -24.17
CA ARG A 173 14.75 12.97 -25.48
C ARG A 173 15.38 13.79 -26.61
N PRO A 174 15.52 13.27 -27.84
CA PRO A 174 16.00 14.05 -28.97
C PRO A 174 15.00 15.17 -29.34
N ALA A 175 15.48 16.21 -30.03
CA ALA A 175 14.67 17.38 -30.40
C ALA A 175 13.42 17.00 -31.22
N ALA A 176 13.53 16.00 -32.10
CA ALA A 176 12.43 15.51 -32.93
C ALA A 176 11.27 14.88 -32.13
N GLU A 177 11.55 14.34 -30.94
CA GLU A 177 10.55 13.73 -30.06
C GLU A 177 9.92 14.74 -29.07
N LEU A 178 10.34 16.01 -29.13
CA LEU A 178 9.78 17.08 -28.30
C LEU A 178 8.40 17.48 -28.85
N GLY A 179 7.34 16.85 -28.34
CA GLY A 179 5.96 17.19 -28.70
C GLY A 179 5.57 18.66 -28.40
N GLY A 180 4.59 19.18 -29.14
CA GLY A 180 4.02 20.52 -28.94
C GLY A 180 4.83 21.63 -29.61
N SER A 181 5.33 22.59 -28.83
CA SER A 181 5.99 23.80 -29.36
C SER A 181 7.40 23.58 -29.91
N GLY A 182 7.88 22.32 -29.96
CA GLY A 182 9.26 21.99 -30.34
C GLY A 182 10.33 22.62 -29.45
N ARG A 183 9.97 23.03 -28.22
CA ARG A 183 10.89 23.66 -27.25
C ARG A 183 11.11 22.71 -26.08
N ARG A 184 12.38 22.42 -25.78
CA ARG A 184 12.76 21.64 -24.61
C ARG A 184 12.36 22.39 -23.33
N LYS A 185 11.60 21.70 -22.48
CA LYS A 185 11.21 22.19 -21.16
C LYS A 185 12.05 21.47 -20.11
N ILE A 186 12.91 22.22 -19.44
CA ILE A 186 13.79 21.70 -18.40
C ILE A 186 12.92 21.28 -17.18
N PRO A 187 12.97 20.01 -16.75
CA PRO A 187 12.29 19.55 -15.54
C PRO A 187 12.78 20.31 -14.30
N LYS A 188 11.91 20.47 -13.30
CA LYS A 188 12.29 21.04 -12.00
C LYS A 188 12.46 19.94 -10.97
N LEU A 189 13.62 19.88 -10.31
CA LEU A 189 13.85 19.02 -9.15
C LEU A 189 13.23 19.67 -7.92
N ASP A 190 12.48 18.88 -7.17
CA ASP A 190 11.80 19.29 -5.94
C ASP A 190 11.96 18.19 -4.88
N MET A 191 11.81 18.55 -3.61
CA MET A 191 11.99 17.65 -2.47
C MET A 191 10.68 17.53 -1.70
N ALA A 192 10.04 16.36 -1.76
CA ALA A 192 8.87 16.06 -0.94
C ALA A 192 9.33 15.33 0.33
N SER A 193 9.60 16.09 1.40
CA SER A 193 10.31 15.57 2.59
C SER A 193 11.65 14.96 2.14
N ASP A 194 11.92 13.68 2.40
CA ASP A 194 13.15 13.01 2.00
C ASP A 194 13.10 12.38 0.59
N PHE A 195 12.01 12.57 -0.17
CA PHE A 195 11.86 11.97 -1.49
C PHE A 195 12.08 13.00 -2.60
N PRO A 196 13.18 12.90 -3.38
CA PRO A 196 13.37 13.74 -4.56
C PRO A 196 12.36 13.38 -5.64
N LEU A 197 11.84 14.40 -6.33
CA LEU A 197 10.93 14.23 -7.45
C LEU A 197 11.26 15.20 -8.58
N LEU A 198 11.16 14.73 -9.81
CA LEU A 198 11.20 15.57 -11.00
C LEU A 198 9.79 15.97 -11.42
N ARG A 199 9.54 17.27 -11.48
CA ARG A 199 8.30 17.85 -11.97
C ARG A 199 8.40 18.11 -13.48
N LEU A 200 7.82 17.21 -14.26
CA LEU A 200 7.78 17.30 -15.73
C LEU A 200 6.69 18.25 -16.25
N SER A 201 5.57 18.38 -15.53
CA SER A 201 4.42 19.19 -15.91
C SER A 201 3.81 19.94 -14.71
N LYS A 202 3.09 21.02 -14.97
CA LYS A 202 2.22 21.71 -13.99
C LYS A 202 0.77 21.65 -14.50
N PRO A 203 -0.22 21.26 -13.68
CA PRO A 203 -0.11 20.77 -12.29
C PRO A 203 0.57 19.39 -12.17
N GLN A 204 0.99 19.03 -10.95
CA GLN A 204 1.60 17.72 -10.68
C GLN A 204 0.56 16.61 -10.89
N PRO A 205 0.92 15.47 -11.51
CA PRO A 205 0.00 14.34 -11.66
C PRO A 205 -0.49 13.82 -10.29
N GLY A 206 -1.81 13.65 -10.14
CA GLY A 206 -2.41 13.18 -8.88
C GLY A 206 -1.91 11.80 -8.44
N LEU A 207 -1.54 10.92 -9.38
CA LEU A 207 -0.96 9.62 -9.08
C LEU A 207 0.41 9.75 -8.41
N LEU A 208 1.26 10.67 -8.87
CA LEU A 208 2.57 10.93 -8.28
C LEU A 208 2.41 11.47 -6.85
N SER A 209 1.53 12.45 -6.66
CA SER A 209 1.24 13.02 -5.33
C SER A 209 0.74 11.95 -4.34
N ARG A 210 -0.17 11.07 -4.78
CA ARG A 210 -0.66 9.94 -3.98
C ARG A 210 0.46 8.99 -3.57
N VAL A 211 1.33 8.59 -4.51
CA VAL A 211 2.44 7.66 -4.23
C VAL A 211 3.46 8.30 -3.28
N LEU A 212 3.80 9.56 -3.47
CA LEU A 212 4.68 10.31 -2.56
C LEU A 212 4.09 10.38 -1.16
N THR A 213 2.82 10.75 -1.03
CA THR A 213 2.12 10.78 0.26
C THR A 213 2.17 9.41 0.96
N GLN A 214 1.94 8.33 0.21
CA GLN A 214 2.03 6.97 0.75
C GLN A 214 3.44 6.63 1.24
N LYS A 215 4.48 6.99 0.47
CA LYS A 215 5.88 6.78 0.84
C LYS A 215 6.26 7.58 2.09
N ILE A 216 5.91 8.86 2.16
CA ILE A 216 6.13 9.73 3.33
C ILE A 216 5.47 9.13 4.57
N ARG A 217 4.19 8.74 4.49
CA ARG A 217 3.48 8.11 5.61
C ARG A 217 4.15 6.81 6.08
N ARG A 218 4.58 5.95 5.16
CA ARG A 218 5.30 4.71 5.50
C ARG A 218 6.61 4.99 6.21
N ARG A 219 7.37 6.00 5.75
CA ARG A 219 8.63 6.38 6.38
C ARG A 219 8.42 6.96 7.78
N VAL A 220 7.45 7.86 7.94
CA VAL A 220 7.07 8.41 9.26
C VAL A 220 6.64 7.30 10.21
N ALA A 221 5.84 6.33 9.74
CA ALA A 221 5.46 5.18 10.57
C ALA A 221 6.65 4.31 10.98
N ARG A 222 7.63 4.11 10.11
CA ARG A 222 8.87 3.38 10.46
C ARG A 222 9.70 4.14 11.49
N ALA A 223 9.89 5.45 11.31
CA ALA A 223 10.58 6.28 12.29
C ALA A 223 9.87 6.25 13.65
N GLY A 224 8.55 6.38 13.66
CA GLY A 224 7.75 6.25 14.88
C GLY A 224 7.82 4.84 15.50
N SER A 225 7.99 3.79 14.70
CA SER A 225 8.17 2.42 15.21
C SER A 225 9.51 2.26 15.93
N ILE A 226 10.59 2.89 15.45
CA ILE A 226 11.88 2.90 16.16
C ILE A 226 11.70 3.54 17.53
N HIS A 227 11.05 4.69 17.60
CA HIS A 227 10.78 5.35 18.87
C HIS A 227 9.95 4.45 19.82
N SER A 228 8.88 3.82 19.34
CA SER A 228 8.10 2.91 20.18
C SER A 228 8.85 1.62 20.58
N PHE A 229 9.80 1.16 19.77
CA PHE A 229 10.67 0.06 20.17
C PHE A 229 11.53 0.45 21.38
N HIS A 230 12.08 1.67 21.40
CA HIS A 230 12.88 2.17 22.51
C HIS A 230 12.07 2.42 23.78
N GLU A 231 10.94 3.12 23.67
CA GLU A 231 10.17 3.55 24.85
C GLU A 231 9.34 2.42 25.47
N GLU A 232 8.73 1.56 24.65
CA GLU A 232 7.77 0.58 25.14
C GLU A 232 8.28 -0.85 25.00
N ARG A 233 8.76 -1.24 23.82
CA ARG A 233 8.97 -2.67 23.54
C ARG A 233 10.23 -3.24 24.17
N LEU A 234 11.33 -2.50 24.18
CA LEU A 234 12.56 -2.97 24.82
C LEU A 234 12.38 -3.13 26.33
N PRO A 235 11.84 -2.14 27.08
CA PRO A 235 11.57 -2.33 28.52
C PRO A 235 10.63 -3.50 28.81
N ASN A 236 9.56 -3.65 28.01
CA ASN A 236 8.65 -4.78 28.18
C ASN A 236 9.34 -6.12 27.91
N ALA A 237 10.20 -6.19 26.89
CA ALA A 237 10.94 -7.41 26.57
C ALA A 237 11.99 -7.75 27.63
N GLU A 238 12.58 -6.75 28.29
CA GLU A 238 13.47 -6.96 29.44
C GLU A 238 12.75 -7.57 30.64
N LEU A 239 11.53 -7.09 30.91
CA LEU A 239 10.68 -7.63 31.96
C LEU A 239 10.22 -9.06 31.64
N GLU A 240 9.89 -9.34 30.38
CA GLU A 240 9.52 -10.68 29.91
C GLU A 240 10.70 -11.64 30.03
N ASP A 241 11.90 -11.25 29.57
CA ASP A 241 13.13 -12.03 29.75
C ASP A 241 13.44 -12.26 31.25
N ALA A 242 13.17 -11.28 32.12
CA ALA A 242 13.35 -11.42 33.56
C ALA A 242 12.36 -12.39 34.19
N TRP A 243 11.11 -12.36 33.73
CA TRP A 243 10.08 -13.30 34.14
C TRP A 243 10.39 -14.73 33.65
N GLU A 244 10.84 -14.91 32.41
CA GLU A 244 11.29 -16.21 31.91
C GLU A 244 12.44 -16.77 32.75
N ARG A 245 13.37 -15.91 33.20
CA ARG A 245 14.45 -16.32 34.11
C ARG A 245 13.92 -16.76 35.48
N SER A 246 12.93 -16.08 36.05
CA SER A 246 12.36 -16.45 37.35
C SER A 246 11.51 -17.72 37.27
N VAL A 247 10.69 -17.86 36.23
CA VAL A 247 9.94 -19.10 35.96
C VAL A 247 10.90 -20.28 35.78
N ARG A 248 12.01 -20.09 35.07
CA ARG A 248 13.04 -21.12 34.92
C ARG A 248 13.65 -21.52 36.26
N ALA A 249 13.97 -20.56 37.12
CA ALA A 249 14.51 -20.84 38.44
C ALA A 249 13.56 -21.69 39.27
N LEU A 250 12.26 -21.33 39.30
CA LEU A 250 11.22 -22.10 40.00
C LEU A 250 11.05 -23.51 39.44
N LEU A 251 11.02 -23.67 38.11
CA LEU A 251 10.93 -25.00 37.47
C LEU A 251 12.15 -25.88 37.80
N LEU A 252 13.34 -25.30 37.91
CA LEU A 252 14.55 -26.02 38.30
C LEU A 252 14.52 -26.40 39.79
N GLU A 253 13.99 -25.54 40.65
CA GLU A 253 13.80 -25.85 42.08
C GLU A 253 12.78 -26.98 42.29
N GLU A 254 11.63 -26.94 41.62
CA GLU A 254 10.64 -28.02 41.65
C GLU A 254 11.20 -29.34 41.09
N LYS A 255 11.99 -29.28 40.02
CA LYS A 255 12.56 -30.49 39.40
C LYS A 255 13.82 -31.01 40.06
N ASN A 256 14.58 -30.20 40.79
CA ASN A 256 15.66 -30.69 41.65
C ASN A 256 15.14 -31.49 42.85
N ALA A 257 13.82 -31.42 43.15
CA ALA A 257 13.13 -32.39 44.00
C ALA A 257 12.80 -33.73 43.28
N GLY A 258 13.13 -33.86 41.99
CA GLY A 258 13.03 -35.06 41.15
C GLY A 258 14.33 -35.34 40.35
N THR A 259 14.34 -36.41 39.54
CA THR A 259 15.54 -36.99 38.88
C THR A 259 16.40 -36.03 38.04
N ARG A 260 17.73 -36.14 38.23
CA ARG A 260 18.81 -35.25 37.75
C ARG A 260 18.91 -35.06 36.22
N ASP A 261 18.44 -36.03 35.43
CA ASP A 261 18.59 -36.05 33.96
C ASP A 261 17.63 -35.08 33.24
N GLU A 262 16.46 -34.80 33.82
CA GLU A 262 15.45 -33.92 33.22
C GLU A 262 15.79 -32.43 33.42
N ALA A 263 16.51 -32.10 34.50
CA ALA A 263 17.01 -30.76 34.78
C ALA A 263 18.11 -30.33 33.80
N GLY A 264 18.92 -31.27 33.31
CA GLY A 264 19.94 -31.03 32.27
C GLY A 264 19.32 -30.59 30.94
N ARG A 265 18.26 -31.28 30.48
CA ARG A 265 17.58 -30.97 29.21
C ARG A 265 16.97 -29.56 29.17
N ILE A 266 16.35 -29.10 30.25
CA ILE A 266 15.78 -27.74 30.34
C ILE A 266 16.87 -26.67 30.28
N ARG A 267 18.03 -26.97 30.88
CA ARG A 267 19.18 -26.07 30.90
C ARG A 267 19.79 -25.91 29.50
N ASP A 268 19.81 -26.98 28.71
CA ASP A 268 20.35 -26.97 27.34
C ASP A 268 19.36 -26.39 26.31
N GLU A 269 18.07 -26.75 26.33
CA GLU A 269 17.06 -26.20 25.40
C GLU A 269 16.96 -24.67 25.41
N HIS A 270 17.23 -24.05 26.57
CA HIS A 270 17.06 -22.61 26.76
C HIS A 270 18.39 -21.83 26.83
N ARG A 271 19.53 -22.50 26.68
CA ARG A 271 20.85 -21.84 26.58
C ARG A 271 21.11 -21.27 25.19
N ASP A 272 20.48 -21.87 24.17
CA ASP A 272 20.72 -21.56 22.75
C ASP A 272 19.66 -20.61 22.14
N GLY A 273 18.66 -20.18 22.91
CA GLY A 273 17.63 -19.24 22.46
C GLY A 273 18.07 -17.78 22.56
N ASN A 274 17.94 -17.01 21.47
CA ASN A 274 18.02 -15.55 21.53
C ASN A 274 16.94 -15.02 22.48
N THR A 275 17.30 -14.14 23.43
CA THR A 275 16.31 -13.57 24.35
C THR A 275 15.30 -12.70 23.62
N PHE A 276 14.10 -12.54 24.15
CA PHE A 276 13.07 -11.75 23.50
C PHE A 276 13.54 -10.30 23.30
N ARG A 277 14.20 -9.69 24.31
CA ARG A 277 14.81 -8.36 24.16
C ARG A 277 15.81 -8.30 23.01
N GLN A 278 16.67 -9.31 22.87
CA GLN A 278 17.65 -9.37 21.79
C GLN A 278 16.96 -9.43 20.42
N THR A 279 15.88 -10.21 20.29
CA THR A 279 15.11 -10.26 19.04
C THR A 279 14.48 -8.91 18.70
N VAL A 280 13.89 -8.21 19.69
CA VAL A 280 13.30 -6.87 19.52
C VAL A 280 14.37 -5.85 19.13
N TRP A 281 15.55 -5.93 19.73
CA TRP A 281 16.68 -5.05 19.38
C TRP A 281 17.14 -5.27 17.94
N VAL A 282 17.45 -6.51 17.57
CA VAL A 282 18.02 -6.84 16.25
C VAL A 282 17.00 -6.63 15.13
N HIS A 283 15.81 -7.21 15.26
CA HIS A 283 14.79 -7.17 14.21
C HIS A 283 13.91 -5.93 14.26
N GLY A 284 13.74 -5.32 15.43
CA GLY A 284 12.99 -4.08 15.58
C GLY A 284 13.88 -2.88 15.30
N VAL A 285 14.81 -2.58 16.21
CA VAL A 285 15.60 -1.32 16.17
C VAL A 285 16.64 -1.35 15.05
N VAL A 286 17.56 -2.32 15.08
CA VAL A 286 18.71 -2.35 14.16
C VAL A 286 18.26 -2.53 12.72
N HIS A 287 17.38 -3.50 12.46
CA HIS A 287 16.86 -3.74 11.11
C HIS A 287 16.05 -2.54 10.59
N THR A 288 15.13 -1.96 11.38
CA THR A 288 14.36 -0.79 10.91
C THR A 288 15.26 0.41 10.68
N GLY A 289 16.26 0.64 11.53
CA GLY A 289 17.27 1.67 11.34
C GLY A 289 18.07 1.46 10.05
N LYS A 290 18.54 0.23 9.80
CA LYS A 290 19.23 -0.14 8.55
C LYS A 290 18.37 0.15 7.32
N VAL A 291 17.10 -0.24 7.33
CA VAL A 291 16.16 0.02 6.23
C VAL A 291 15.98 1.52 5.98
N LEU A 292 15.90 2.36 7.02
CA LEU A 292 15.81 3.81 6.86
C LEU A 292 17.09 4.43 6.27
N THR A 293 18.25 3.92 6.68
CA THR A 293 19.56 4.36 6.17
C THR A 293 19.73 3.99 4.70
N GLU A 294 19.42 2.75 4.33
CA GLU A 294 19.42 2.27 2.94
C GLU A 294 18.43 3.05 2.08
N GLU A 295 17.22 3.29 2.58
CA GLU A 295 16.22 4.12 1.90
C GLU A 295 16.77 5.52 1.62
N ARG A 296 17.42 6.16 2.60
CA ARG A 296 18.03 7.48 2.43
C ARG A 296 19.17 7.46 1.40
N ALA A 297 20.04 6.46 1.43
CA ALA A 297 21.11 6.31 0.45
C ALA A 297 20.54 6.22 -0.98
N HIS A 298 19.47 5.46 -1.17
CA HIS A 298 18.78 5.41 -2.46
C HIS A 298 18.14 6.74 -2.85
N GLN A 299 17.61 7.54 -1.92
CA GLN A 299 17.06 8.84 -2.28
C GLN A 299 18.14 9.83 -2.73
N VAL A 300 19.30 9.84 -2.06
CA VAL A 300 20.44 10.67 -2.46
C VAL A 300 20.88 10.28 -3.89
N ALA A 301 21.09 9.00 -4.15
CA ALA A 301 21.46 8.52 -5.48
C ALA A 301 20.44 8.85 -6.58
N ARG A 302 19.14 8.83 -6.25
CA ARG A 302 18.10 9.27 -7.19
C ARG A 302 18.17 10.78 -7.43
N ALA A 303 18.39 11.58 -6.40
CA ALA A 303 18.54 13.03 -6.53
C ALA A 303 19.73 13.38 -7.43
N ASP A 304 20.85 12.67 -7.27
CA ASP A 304 22.05 12.84 -8.11
C ASP A 304 21.75 12.53 -9.58
N ALA A 305 21.10 11.40 -9.86
CA ALA A 305 20.68 11.03 -11.22
C ALA A 305 19.73 12.08 -11.83
N MET A 306 18.77 12.58 -11.04
CA MET A 306 17.85 13.62 -11.48
C MET A 306 18.55 14.97 -11.74
N ARG A 307 19.57 15.31 -10.94
CA ARG A 307 20.38 16.52 -11.13
C ARG A 307 21.21 16.44 -12.41
N ASN A 308 21.85 15.30 -12.66
CA ASN A 308 22.62 15.06 -13.89
C ASN A 308 21.72 15.20 -15.12
N LEU A 309 20.52 14.60 -15.07
CA LEU A 309 19.54 14.76 -16.13
C LEU A 309 19.16 16.22 -16.40
N ILE A 310 18.97 17.02 -15.34
CA ILE A 310 18.65 18.45 -15.52
C ILE A 310 19.81 19.19 -16.18
N ALA A 311 21.05 18.89 -15.80
CA ALA A 311 22.22 19.49 -16.42
C ALA A 311 22.31 19.17 -17.92
N GLU A 312 22.07 17.92 -18.30
CA GLU A 312 22.02 17.49 -19.70
C GLU A 312 20.87 18.15 -20.48
N GLU A 313 19.65 18.17 -19.92
CA GLU A 313 18.49 18.83 -20.54
C GLU A 313 18.72 20.35 -20.69
N THR A 314 19.44 20.97 -19.75
CA THR A 314 19.80 22.40 -19.83
C THR A 314 20.79 22.66 -20.94
N ARG A 315 21.87 21.86 -21.02
CA ARG A 315 22.87 21.96 -22.09
C ARG A 315 22.25 21.82 -23.48
N LEU A 316 21.41 20.79 -23.67
CA LEU A 316 20.71 20.58 -24.94
C LEU A 316 19.73 21.73 -25.25
N ALA A 317 19.07 22.30 -24.24
CA ALA A 317 18.17 23.43 -24.46
C ALA A 317 18.90 24.70 -24.93
N GLU A 318 20.14 24.90 -24.46
CA GLU A 318 21.01 26.00 -24.87
C GLU A 318 21.51 25.80 -26.31
N GLU A 319 21.97 24.59 -26.65
CA GLU A 319 22.37 24.21 -28.01
C GLU A 319 21.21 24.41 -29.01
N GLU A 320 20.02 23.90 -28.70
CA GLU A 320 18.81 24.07 -29.53
C GLU A 320 18.35 25.53 -29.61
N LYS A 321 18.59 26.34 -28.58
CA LYS A 321 18.28 27.78 -28.60
C LYS A 321 19.24 28.52 -29.52
N ALA A 322 20.52 28.17 -29.51
CA ALA A 322 21.53 28.73 -30.40
C ALA A 322 21.24 28.36 -31.87
N GLN A 323 21.00 27.08 -32.17
CA GLN A 323 20.63 26.62 -33.52
C GLN A 323 19.39 27.36 -34.05
N ARG A 324 18.34 27.49 -33.23
CA ARG A 324 17.15 28.27 -33.61
C ARG A 324 17.39 29.77 -33.74
N ALA A 325 18.39 30.32 -33.07
CA ALA A 325 18.75 31.72 -33.27
C ALA A 325 19.41 31.90 -34.65
N VAL A 326 20.31 30.98 -35.02
CA VAL A 326 20.94 30.93 -36.35
C VAL A 326 19.90 30.72 -37.44
N GLU A 327 19.03 29.71 -37.33
CA GLU A 327 17.97 29.46 -38.32
C GLU A 327 17.02 30.64 -38.47
N ARG A 328 16.66 31.32 -37.37
CA ARG A 328 15.83 32.53 -37.44
C ARG A 328 16.56 33.68 -38.10
N ARG A 329 17.87 33.81 -37.88
CA ARG A 329 18.70 34.80 -38.56
C ARG A 329 18.72 34.50 -40.06
N VAL A 330 19.06 33.28 -40.48
CA VAL A 330 19.08 32.88 -41.90
C VAL A 330 17.73 33.13 -42.57
N ARG A 331 16.61 32.69 -41.98
CA ARG A 331 15.27 32.94 -42.55
C ARG A 331 14.90 34.42 -42.60
N TRP A 332 15.38 35.21 -41.65
CA TRP A 332 15.18 36.66 -41.67
C TRP A 332 16.00 37.28 -42.79
N GLU A 333 17.25 36.89 -42.97
CA GLU A 333 18.12 37.35 -44.06
C GLU A 333 17.59 36.94 -45.44
N GLU A 334 17.09 35.71 -45.60
CA GLU A 334 16.41 35.25 -46.82
C GLU A 334 15.17 36.10 -47.11
N ARG A 335 14.32 36.35 -46.11
CA ARG A 335 13.15 37.22 -46.27
C ARG A 335 13.54 38.65 -46.64
N MET A 336 14.57 39.21 -46.00
CA MET A 336 15.05 40.56 -46.30
C MET A 336 15.62 40.64 -47.71
N LEU A 337 16.30 39.58 -48.17
CA LEU A 337 16.79 39.47 -49.55
C LEU A 337 15.64 39.41 -50.56
N GLU A 338 14.56 38.68 -50.27
CA GLU A 338 13.35 38.61 -51.10
C GLU A 338 12.62 39.95 -51.17
N GLU A 339 12.48 40.67 -50.04
CA GLU A 339 11.71 41.91 -49.95
C GLU A 339 12.48 43.14 -50.46
N HIS A 340 13.80 43.21 -50.24
CA HIS A 340 14.60 44.42 -50.47
C HIS A 340 15.77 44.22 -51.46
N GLY A 341 15.93 43.02 -52.03
CA GLY A 341 17.01 42.73 -52.98
C GLY A 341 18.41 42.74 -52.33
N ALA A 342 19.47 42.75 -53.13
CA ALA A 342 20.85 42.61 -52.64
C ALA A 342 21.32 43.76 -51.71
N GLU A 343 20.65 44.92 -51.74
CA GLU A 343 21.02 46.11 -50.96
C GLU A 343 20.38 46.18 -49.57
N TRP A 344 19.65 45.14 -49.16
CA TRP A 344 19.01 45.09 -47.83
C TRP A 344 20.01 45.28 -46.68
N ARG A 345 21.27 44.88 -46.86
CA ARG A 345 22.35 45.04 -45.87
C ARG A 345 22.75 46.50 -45.65
N GLU A 346 22.44 47.40 -46.57
CA GLU A 346 22.70 48.83 -46.43
C GLU A 346 21.63 49.54 -45.60
N LEU A 347 20.42 48.96 -45.54
CA LEU A 347 19.31 49.46 -44.74
C LEU A 347 19.52 49.24 -43.22
N PHE A 348 20.41 48.34 -42.82
CA PHE A 348 20.70 48.02 -41.41
C PHE A 348 22.21 48.07 -41.10
N PRO A 349 22.83 49.26 -41.01
CA PRO A 349 24.28 49.43 -40.79
C PRO A 349 24.81 48.73 -39.53
N ASN A 350 24.00 48.70 -38.46
CA ASN A 350 24.37 48.15 -37.16
C ASN A 350 24.62 46.62 -37.17
N LEU A 351 24.18 45.90 -38.22
CA LEU A 351 24.51 44.48 -38.36
C LEU A 351 25.96 44.26 -38.83
N LYS A 352 26.52 45.17 -39.65
CA LYS A 352 27.90 45.05 -40.17
C LYS A 352 28.95 45.15 -39.06
N GLU A 353 28.74 46.05 -38.09
CA GLU A 353 29.68 46.26 -36.97
C GLU A 353 29.77 45.05 -36.02
N SER A 354 28.68 44.28 -35.89
CA SER A 354 28.67 43.08 -35.03
C SER A 354 29.47 41.88 -35.59
N GLU A 355 29.77 41.87 -36.90
CA GLU A 355 30.59 40.81 -37.53
C GLU A 355 32.09 41.16 -37.50
N SER A 356 32.46 42.43 -37.47
CA SER A 356 33.87 42.85 -37.35
C SER A 356 34.48 42.56 -35.97
N ASP A 357 33.68 42.63 -34.90
CA ASP A 357 34.17 42.47 -33.52
C ASP A 357 34.42 41.01 -33.10
N VAL A 358 33.90 40.02 -33.85
CA VAL A 358 34.14 38.58 -33.58
C VAL A 358 35.45 38.10 -34.23
N SER A 359 36.09 38.94 -35.04
CA SER A 359 37.26 38.59 -35.87
C SER A 359 38.59 39.12 -35.33
N SER A 360 38.62 39.76 -34.16
CA SER A 360 39.83 40.37 -33.55
C SER A 360 40.26 39.68 -32.27
#